data_AF-A0AAU2UXQ0-F1
#
_entry.id   AF-A0AAU2UXQ0-F1
#
_cell.length_a   1.000
_cell.length_b   1.000
_cell.length_c   1.000
_cell.angle_alpha   90.00
_cell.angle_beta   90.00
_cell.angle_gamma   90.00
#
_symmetry.space_group_name_H-M   'P 1'
#
loop_
_entity.id
_entity.type
_entity.pdbx_description
1 polymer ?
#
loop_
_entity_poly.entity_id
_entity_poly.type
_entity_poly.pdbx_seq_one_letter_code
_entity_poly.pdbx_strand_id
1 'polypeptide(L)'
;MRFLQYVTKLTSPAVHAAPSGCACPSLPLTLFDGTPRTYLLDDPANCRGPHARHAAYHPRVHLAYLLARQGREAHWLAQFADLPLTAAHRISRAATANPSSSARALRPAGR
;
A
#
# COMPACT_ATOMS: atom_id res chain seq x y z
N MET A 1 37.77 -8.53 43.36
CA MET A 1 37.79 -9.34 42.12
C MET A 1 36.58 -8.91 41.28
N ARG A 2 36.73 -8.17 40.18
CA ARG A 2 36.75 -8.67 38.76
C ARG A 2 35.56 -9.63 38.50
N PHE A 3 34.57 -9.37 37.64
CA PHE A 3 34.60 -8.83 36.28
C PHE A 3 33.25 -8.25 35.86
N LEU A 4 33.32 -7.17 35.08
CA LEU A 4 32.33 -6.73 34.09
C LEU A 4 31.87 -7.90 33.21
N GLN A 5 30.57 -8.04 32.97
CA GLN A 5 30.08 -8.70 31.77
C GLN A 5 29.11 -7.79 31.02
N TYR A 6 29.61 -7.37 29.88
CA TYR A 6 28.96 -6.66 28.79
C TYR A 6 27.68 -7.40 28.34
N VAL A 7 26.58 -6.67 28.19
CA VAL A 7 25.54 -7.03 27.22
C VAL A 7 25.23 -5.82 26.37
N THR A 8 26.07 -5.62 25.36
CA THR A 8 25.75 -4.85 24.16
C THR A 8 24.85 -5.71 23.26
N LYS A 9 24.03 -5.06 22.42
CA LYS A 9 23.15 -5.59 21.35
C LYS A 9 21.78 -6.09 21.83
N LEU A 10 20.64 -5.63 21.29
CA LEU A 10 20.37 -4.83 20.10
C LEU A 10 19.26 -3.82 20.45
N THR A 11 19.55 -2.53 20.29
CA THR A 11 18.49 -1.60 19.90
C THR A 11 18.12 -1.96 18.45
N SER A 12 17.28 -2.97 18.30
CA SER A 12 16.48 -3.04 17.09
C SER A 12 15.51 -1.88 17.21
N PRO A 13 15.38 -0.99 16.22
CA PRO A 13 14.19 -0.18 16.17
C PRO A 13 13.06 -1.18 16.07
N ALA A 14 12.35 -1.40 17.17
CA ALA A 14 11.03 -1.96 17.13
C ALA A 14 10.27 -0.96 16.25
N VAL A 15 10.22 -1.26 14.94
CA VAL A 15 9.16 -0.74 14.08
C VAL A 15 7.93 -1.21 14.81
N HIS A 16 7.35 -0.31 15.59
CA HIS A 16 6.08 -0.55 16.24
C HIS A 16 5.14 -0.82 15.07
N ALA A 17 4.85 -2.10 14.84
CA ALA A 17 3.82 -2.52 13.94
C ALA A 17 2.56 -1.83 14.46
N ALA A 18 2.16 -0.77 13.76
CA ALA A 18 1.02 0.04 14.15
C ALA A 18 -0.18 -0.90 14.35
N PRO A 19 -1.00 -0.70 15.40
CA PRO A 19 -2.17 -1.51 15.63
C PRO A 19 -3.08 -1.47 14.39
N SER A 20 -3.66 -2.63 14.08
CA SER A 20 -4.49 -2.95 12.91
C SER A 20 -5.83 -2.19 12.87
N GLY A 21 -5.79 -0.86 12.85
CA GLY A 21 -6.94 0.04 12.77
C GLY A 21 -6.91 0.85 11.48
N CYS A 22 -7.35 0.25 10.38
CA CYS A 22 -7.53 0.84 9.05
C CYS A 22 -6.39 1.76 8.55
N ALA A 23 -5.18 1.20 8.40
CA ALA A 23 -4.17 1.82 7.55
C ALA A 23 -4.61 1.65 6.08
N CYS A 24 -4.88 2.76 5.39
CA CYS A 24 -5.28 2.67 4.00
C CYS A 24 -4.13 2.21 3.12
N PRO A 25 -4.41 1.28 2.17
CA PRO A 25 -3.38 0.78 1.29
C PRO A 25 -2.86 1.95 0.46
N SER A 26 -1.56 2.17 0.54
CA SER A 26 -0.88 3.26 -0.14
C SER A 26 0.47 2.76 -0.66
N LEU A 27 0.96 3.43 -1.70
CA LEU A 27 2.14 2.98 -2.43
C LEU A 27 2.96 4.19 -2.88
N PRO A 28 4.27 4.24 -2.56
CA PRO A 28 5.13 5.24 -3.16
C PRO A 28 5.25 4.97 -4.65
N LEU A 29 5.01 5.98 -5.48
CA LEU A 29 5.10 5.91 -6.93
C LEU A 29 5.75 7.19 -7.46
N THR A 30 6.31 7.09 -8.66
CA THR A 30 6.75 8.24 -9.44
C THR A 30 5.89 8.25 -10.70
N LEU A 31 5.14 9.32 -10.92
CA LEU A 31 4.32 9.48 -12.13
C LEU A 31 5.11 10.25 -13.20
N PHE A 32 4.45 10.68 -14.27
CA PHE A 32 5.11 11.41 -15.37
C PHE A 32 5.71 12.76 -14.93
N ASP A 33 5.28 13.32 -13.80
CA ASP A 33 5.87 14.52 -13.19
C ASP A 33 7.25 14.27 -12.57
N GLY A 34 7.72 13.00 -12.56
CA GLY A 34 9.04 12.62 -12.07
C GLY A 34 9.21 12.72 -10.55
N THR A 35 8.20 13.20 -9.82
CA THR A 35 8.28 13.43 -8.38
C THR A 35 7.80 12.20 -7.61
N PRO A 36 8.62 11.60 -6.74
CA PRO A 36 8.18 10.51 -5.87
C PRO A 36 7.13 10.99 -4.87
N ARG A 37 5.96 10.35 -4.84
CA ARG A 37 4.89 10.63 -3.87
C ARG A 37 4.21 9.34 -3.44
N THR A 38 3.67 9.33 -2.23
CA THR A 38 2.83 8.21 -1.75
C THR A 38 1.42 8.41 -2.25
N TYR A 39 0.87 7.42 -2.94
CA TYR A 39 -0.50 7.46 -3.47
C TYR A 39 -1.40 6.46 -2.76
N LEU A 40 -2.65 6.85 -2.51
CA LEU A 40 -3.70 5.96 -2.02
C LEU A 40 -4.11 4.97 -3.12
N LEU A 41 -4.28 3.71 -2.74
CA LEU A 41 -4.77 2.64 -3.60
C LEU A 41 -6.28 2.41 -3.44
N ASP A 42 -6.88 2.85 -2.34
CA ASP A 42 -8.33 2.77 -2.08
C ASP A 42 -8.97 4.16 -2.08
N ASP A 43 -10.30 4.19 -2.08
CA ASP A 43 -11.08 5.43 -2.03
C ASP A 43 -10.82 6.17 -0.70
N PRO A 44 -10.46 7.47 -0.72
CA PRO A 44 -10.25 8.27 0.48
C PRO A 44 -11.48 8.29 1.42
N ALA A 45 -12.70 8.14 0.91
CA ALA A 45 -13.91 8.05 1.72
C ALA A 45 -13.95 6.80 2.62
N ASN A 46 -13.30 5.71 2.18
CA ASN A 46 -13.13 4.48 2.95
C ASN A 46 -11.93 4.57 3.90
N CYS A 47 -11.13 5.64 3.79
CA CYS A 47 -9.88 5.85 4.51
C CYS A 47 -10.00 6.85 5.65
N ARG A 48 -10.55 6.41 6.79
CA ARG A 48 -10.73 7.28 7.97
C ARG A 48 -9.52 7.34 8.92
N GLY A 49 -8.40 6.71 8.56
CA GLY A 49 -7.20 6.62 9.40
C GLY A 49 -6.18 7.76 9.18
N PRO A 50 -5.31 8.05 10.18
CA PRO A 50 -4.28 9.10 10.09
C PRO A 50 -3.30 8.90 8.93
N HIS A 51 -3.06 7.65 8.51
CA HIS A 51 -2.18 7.33 7.37
C HIS A 51 -2.68 7.86 6.03
N ALA A 52 -3.99 8.10 5.88
CA ALA A 52 -4.53 8.71 4.67
C ALA A 52 -4.09 10.17 4.49
N ARG A 53 -3.75 10.87 5.58
CA ARG A 53 -3.41 12.30 5.56
C ARG A 53 -2.10 12.61 4.83
N HIS A 54 -1.21 11.63 4.67
CA HIS A 54 0.10 11.81 4.05
C HIS A 54 0.20 11.24 2.62
N ALA A 55 -0.88 10.63 2.12
CA ALA A 55 -0.92 10.03 0.80
C ALA A 55 -1.85 10.83 -0.12
N ALA A 56 -1.40 11.10 -1.33
CA ALA A 56 -2.21 11.76 -2.34
C ALA A 56 -3.22 10.77 -2.95
N TYR A 57 -4.43 11.22 -3.25
CA TYR A 57 -5.36 10.44 -4.07
C TYR A 57 -5.18 10.82 -5.54
N HIS A 58 -5.06 9.81 -6.41
CA HIS A 58 -5.04 10.02 -7.86
C HIS A 58 -5.98 9.01 -8.54
N PRO A 59 -7.06 9.45 -9.21
CA PRO A 59 -8.09 8.55 -9.74
C PRO A 59 -7.54 7.45 -10.66
N ARG A 60 -6.54 7.78 -11.50
CA ARG A 60 -5.92 6.80 -12.41
C ARG A 60 -5.12 5.72 -11.67
N VAL A 61 -4.48 6.07 -10.56
CA VAL A 61 -3.74 5.09 -9.72
C VAL A 61 -4.72 4.14 -9.05
N HIS A 62 -5.82 4.67 -8.51
CA HIS A 62 -6.89 3.86 -7.92
C HIS A 62 -7.53 2.93 -8.95
N LEU A 63 -7.88 3.45 -10.14
CA LEU A 63 -8.45 2.63 -11.23
C LEU A 63 -7.48 1.52 -11.67
N ALA A 64 -6.21 1.85 -11.87
CA ALA A 64 -5.19 0.85 -12.23
C ALA A 64 -5.05 -0.24 -11.15
N TYR A 65 -5.16 0.11 -9.87
CA TYR A 65 -5.14 -0.85 -8.78
C TYR A 65 -6.36 -1.78 -8.80
N LEU A 66 -7.57 -1.26 -9.00
CA LEU A 66 -8.78 -2.08 -9.12
C LEU A 66 -8.68 -3.07 -10.29
N LEU A 67 -8.20 -2.60 -11.45
CA LEU A 67 -8.04 -3.43 -12.64
C LEU A 67 -6.92 -4.47 -12.46
N ALA A 68 -5.82 -4.11 -11.80
CA ALA A 68 -4.76 -5.05 -11.45
C ALA A 68 -5.27 -6.18 -10.55
N ARG A 69 -6.15 -5.87 -9.58
CA ARG A 69 -6.78 -6.88 -8.71
C ARG A 69 -7.70 -7.83 -9.47
N GLN A 70 -8.19 -7.43 -10.64
CA GLN A 70 -8.97 -8.29 -11.56
C GLN A 70 -8.08 -9.11 -12.51
N GLY A 71 -6.75 -9.05 -12.36
CA GLY A 71 -5.81 -9.81 -13.18
C GLY A 71 -5.32 -9.10 -14.43
N ARG A 72 -5.52 -7.78 -14.55
CA ARG A 72 -4.97 -7.02 -15.68
C ARG A 72 -3.46 -6.83 -15.55
N GLU A 73 -2.75 -7.03 -16.66
CA GLU A 73 -1.29 -6.98 -16.71
C GLU A 73 -0.76 -5.54 -16.70
N ALA A 74 0.44 -5.36 -16.16
CA ALA A 74 1.07 -4.04 -15.97
C ALA A 74 1.24 -3.23 -17.27
N HIS A 75 1.60 -3.87 -18.39
CA HIS A 75 1.76 -3.19 -19.67
C HIS A 75 0.43 -2.62 -20.18
N TRP A 76 -0.63 -3.41 -20.10
CA TRP A 76 -1.98 -2.97 -20.47
C TRP A 76 -2.45 -1.84 -19.54
N LEU A 77 -2.21 -1.96 -18.22
CA LEU A 77 -2.56 -0.93 -17.25
C LEU A 77 -1.84 0.40 -17.51
N ALA A 78 -0.56 0.36 -17.87
CA ALA A 78 0.22 1.55 -18.18
C ALA A 78 -0.39 2.34 -19.34
N GLN A 79 -0.82 1.63 -20.40
CA GLN A 79 -1.45 2.24 -21.56
C GLN A 79 -2.87 2.73 -21.24
N PHE A 80 -3.69 1.87 -20.63
CA PHE A 80 -5.10 2.17 -20.38
C PHE A 80 -5.31 3.29 -19.34
N ALA A 81 -4.55 3.25 -18.24
CA ALA A 81 -4.67 4.23 -17.17
C ALA A 81 -3.73 5.44 -17.37
N ASP A 82 -3.00 5.51 -18.49
CA ASP A 82 -2.02 6.56 -18.79
C ASP A 82 -1.08 6.80 -17.60
N LEU A 83 -0.28 5.77 -17.29
CA LEU A 83 0.69 5.74 -16.19
C LEU A 83 2.07 5.30 -16.71
N PRO A 84 3.17 5.73 -16.08
CA PRO A 84 4.48 5.15 -16.36
C PRO A 84 4.47 3.64 -16.13
N LEU A 85 5.13 2.88 -17.02
CA LEU A 85 5.19 1.43 -16.93
C LEU A 85 5.76 0.94 -15.59
N THR A 86 6.75 1.65 -15.04
CA THR A 86 7.33 1.38 -13.73
C THR A 86 6.30 1.51 -12.60
N ALA A 87 5.42 2.52 -12.66
CA ALA A 87 4.34 2.69 -11.70
C ALA A 87 3.29 1.57 -11.84
N ALA A 88 2.90 1.22 -13.06
CA ALA A 88 1.96 0.13 -13.33
C ALA A 88 2.47 -1.23 -12.81
N HIS A 89 3.76 -1.54 -12.97
CA HIS A 89 4.36 -2.75 -12.40
C HIS A 89 4.30 -2.78 -10.87
N ARG A 90 4.50 -1.63 -10.21
CA ARG A 90 4.41 -1.55 -8.75
C ARG A 90 2.98 -1.72 -8.26
N ILE A 91 2.02 -1.10 -8.95
CA ILE A 91 0.59 -1.24 -8.65
C ILE A 91 0.15 -2.70 -8.83
N SER A 92 0.55 -3.34 -9.92
CA SER A 92 0.25 -4.75 -10.19
C SER A 92 0.79 -5.68 -9.10
N ARG A 93 2.05 -5.49 -8.68
CA ARG A 93 2.62 -6.23 -7.54
C ARG A 93 1.89 -5.97 -6.22
N ALA A 94 1.49 -4.72 -5.96
CA ALA A 94 0.74 -4.40 -4.75
C ALA A 94 -0.67 -5.03 -4.75
N ALA A 95 -1.29 -5.15 -5.92
CA ALA A 95 -2.60 -5.78 -6.09
C ALA A 95 -2.56 -7.29 -5.84
N THR A 96 -1.47 -7.97 -6.22
CA THR A 96 -1.29 -9.40 -5.96
C THR A 96 -0.83 -9.69 -4.53
N ALA A 97 -0.02 -8.81 -3.94
CA ALA A 97 0.48 -8.95 -2.57
C ALA A 97 -0.58 -8.68 -1.48
N ASN A 98 -1.64 -7.93 -1.79
CA ASN A 98 -2.70 -7.59 -0.84
C ASN A 98 -4.07 -8.21 -1.23
N PRO A 99 -4.31 -9.49 -0.91
CA PRO A 99 -5.57 -10.15 -1.23
C PRO A 99 -6.79 -9.68 -0.39
N SER A 100 -6.64 -8.69 0.51
CA SER A 100 -7.52 -8.61 1.70
C SER A 100 -8.48 -7.41 1.85
N SER A 101 -8.55 -6.45 0.92
CA SER A 101 -9.55 -5.35 1.05
C SER A 101 -10.98 -5.81 0.72
N SER A 102 -11.18 -6.65 -0.32
CA SER A 102 -12.54 -7.07 -0.73
C SER A 102 -13.08 -8.32 -0.04
N ALA A 103 -12.22 -9.20 0.51
CA ALA A 103 -12.67 -10.43 1.17
C ALA A 103 -13.25 -10.19 2.57
N ARG A 104 -12.96 -9.04 3.20
CA ARG A 104 -13.42 -8.73 4.56
C ARG A 104 -14.85 -8.19 4.63
N ALA A 105 -15.43 -7.77 3.51
CA ALA A 105 -16.79 -7.22 3.44
C ALA A 105 -17.91 -8.27 3.28
N LEU A 106 -17.56 -9.56 3.15
CA LEU A 106 -18.50 -10.65 2.79
C LEU A 106 -18.50 -11.81 3.80
N ARG A 107 -18.28 -11.54 5.10
CA ARG A 107 -18.64 -12.51 6.15
C ARG A 107 -20.01 -12.16 6.70
N PRO A 108 -21.09 -12.90 6.37
CA PRO A 108 -22.33 -12.77 7.13
C PRO A 108 -22.08 -13.23 8.56
N ALA A 109 -22.43 -12.39 9.52
CA ALA A 109 -22.61 -12.81 10.90
C ALA A 109 -23.90 -13.65 10.97
N GLY A 110 -23.77 -14.98 10.92
CA GLY A 110 -24.84 -15.92 11.25
C GLY A 110 -24.25 -16.96 12.20
N ARG A 111 -24.41 -16.73 13.51
CA ARG A 111 -25.40 -17.33 14.43
C ARG A 111 -25.03 -18.75 14.83
#